data_AF-A0A2A4M589-F1
#
_entry.id   AF-A0A2A4M589-F1
#
_cell.length_a   1.000
_cell.length_b   1.000
_cell.length_c   1.000
_cell.angle_alpha   90.00
_cell.angle_beta   90.00
_cell.angle_gamma   90.00
#
_symmetry.space_group_name_H-M   'P 1'
#
loop_
_entity.id
_entity.type
_entity.pdbx_description
1 polymer ?
#
loop_
_entity_poly.entity_id
_entity_poly.type
_entity_poly.pdbx_seq_one_letter_code
_entity_poly.pdbx_strand_id
1 'polypeptide(L)'
;MRALSAKFGGGWVVLKGQHTLIGRAEGEVFVNPTGNPALGQGGSGDLLAGYLAGLLAQPLLREDIGRTIRYAAWQHGAAADELAAQAPNWVVEDLAKRIGGVLAVSSE
;
A
#
# COMPACT_ATOMS: atom_id res chain seq x y z
N MET A 1 0.96 -5.46 15.88
CA MET A 1 1.98 -4.85 15.00
C MET A 1 3.36 -4.76 15.69
N ARG A 2 3.53 -3.99 16.78
CA ARG A 2 4.85 -3.85 17.46
C ARG A 2 5.49 -5.18 17.86
N ALA A 3 4.72 -6.07 18.50
CA ALA A 3 5.20 -7.40 18.88
C ALA A 3 5.62 -8.26 17.67
N LEU A 4 4.95 -8.14 16.52
CA LEU A 4 5.35 -8.82 15.29
C LEU A 4 6.69 -8.27 14.80
N SER A 5 6.85 -6.94 14.76
CA SER A 5 8.12 -6.31 14.39
C SER A 5 9.26 -6.80 15.28
N ALA A 6 9.09 -6.74 16.61
CA ALA A 6 10.10 -7.19 17.57
C ALA A 6 10.46 -8.68 17.39
N LYS A 7 9.45 -9.54 17.17
CA LYS A 7 9.64 -10.98 16.95
C LYS A 7 10.45 -11.29 15.68
N PHE A 8 10.31 -10.48 14.63
CA PHE A 8 10.93 -10.72 13.32
C PHE A 8 12.06 -9.71 13.01
N GLY A 9 12.93 -9.44 13.99
CA GLY A 9 14.17 -8.68 13.77
C GLY A 9 13.97 -7.16 13.63
N GLY A 10 12.86 -6.62 14.15
CA GLY A 10 12.58 -5.19 14.15
C GLY A 10 12.16 -4.64 12.80
N GLY A 11 11.74 -5.46 11.83
CA GLY A 11 11.35 -5.01 10.49
C GLY A 11 10.10 -4.10 10.47
N TRP A 12 9.90 -3.40 9.34
CA TRP A 12 8.63 -2.71 9.08
C TRP A 12 7.49 -3.71 8.92
N VAL A 13 6.35 -3.38 9.51
CA VAL A 13 5.14 -4.19 9.45
C VAL A 13 4.04 -3.36 8.80
N VAL A 14 3.46 -3.92 7.74
CA VAL A 14 2.22 -3.44 7.10
C VAL A 14 1.12 -4.41 7.54
N LEU A 15 0.43 -4.07 8.63
CA LEU A 15 -0.64 -4.89 9.16
C LEU A 15 -1.95 -4.51 8.47
N LYS A 16 -2.30 -5.30 7.44
CA LYS A 16 -3.51 -5.11 6.63
C LYS A 16 -4.78 -5.30 7.47
N GLY A 17 -5.81 -4.53 7.12
CA GLY A 17 -7.15 -4.53 7.72
C GLY A 17 -7.95 -3.36 7.16
N GLN A 18 -9.15 -3.09 7.70
CA GLN A 18 -9.97 -1.93 7.29
C GLN A 18 -9.18 -0.61 7.39
N HIS A 19 -8.36 -0.48 8.43
CA HIS A 19 -7.37 0.58 8.56
C HIS A 19 -5.99 -0.06 8.68
N THR A 20 -5.24 -0.05 7.58
CA THR A 20 -3.89 -0.66 7.56
C THR A 20 -2.97 0.09 8.51
N LEU A 21 -2.31 -0.63 9.42
CA LEU A 21 -1.34 -0.06 10.35
C LEU A 21 0.08 -0.28 9.84
N ILE A 22 0.89 0.77 9.86
CA ILE A 22 2.25 0.77 9.33
C ILE A 22 3.22 1.24 10.42
N GLY A 23 4.22 0.45 10.75
CA GLY A 23 5.22 0.84 11.74
C GLY A 23 6.20 -0.27 12.08
N ARG A 24 6.96 -0.05 13.15
CA ARG A 24 7.96 -0.99 13.70
C ARG A 24 7.73 -1.19 15.20
N ALA A 25 8.58 -1.98 15.83
CA ALA A 25 8.57 -2.20 17.27
C ALA A 25 8.68 -0.87 18.03
N GLU A 26 9.50 0.04 17.51
CA GLU A 26 9.78 1.37 18.05
C GLU A 26 9.33 2.47 17.07
N GLY A 27 9.23 3.70 17.58
CA GLY A 27 8.82 4.85 16.78
C GLY A 27 7.32 4.95 16.53
N GLU A 28 6.96 5.80 15.57
CA GLU A 28 5.58 6.12 15.22
C GLU A 28 4.85 4.95 14.54
N VAL A 29 3.53 4.93 14.74
CA VAL A 29 2.61 4.05 14.02
C VAL A 29 1.70 4.90 13.19
N PHE A 30 1.61 4.58 11.91
CA PHE A 30 0.79 5.28 10.95
C PHE A 30 -0.44 4.44 10.64
N VAL A 31 -1.55 5.14 10.39
CA VAL A 31 -2.82 4.54 9.98
C VAL A 31 -3.07 4.96 8.55
N ASN A 32 -3.31 4.00 7.66
CA ASN A 32 -3.72 4.30 6.29
C ASN A 32 -5.21 4.66 6.25
N PRO A 33 -5.59 5.86 5.78
CA PRO A 33 -6.99 6.27 5.73
C PRO A 33 -7.72 5.80 4.47
N THR A 34 -7.02 5.27 3.46
CA THR A 34 -7.59 4.89 2.17
C THR A 34 -7.90 3.39 2.06
N GLY A 35 -8.73 3.07 1.08
CA GLY A 35 -9.17 1.71 0.77
C GLY A 35 -10.59 1.46 1.20
N ASN A 36 -11.18 0.42 0.60
CA ASN A 36 -12.57 0.04 0.78
C ASN A 36 -12.71 -1.49 0.85
N PRO A 37 -13.90 -2.02 1.21
CA PRO A 37 -14.11 -3.46 1.39
C PRO A 37 -13.81 -4.32 0.16
N ALA A 38 -13.84 -3.78 -1.06
CA ALA A 38 -13.54 -4.54 -2.27
C ALA A 38 -12.05 -4.93 -2.37
N LEU A 39 -11.15 -4.32 -1.56
CA LEU A 39 -9.78 -4.80 -1.37
C LEU A 39 -9.71 -6.18 -0.68
N GLY A 40 -10.80 -6.66 -0.07
CA GLY A 40 -10.91 -7.99 0.55
C GLY A 40 -10.96 -9.15 -0.44
N GLN A 41 -10.88 -8.88 -1.76
CA GLN A 41 -10.78 -9.90 -2.78
C GLN A 41 -9.39 -10.57 -2.82
N GLY A 42 -9.34 -11.81 -3.32
CA GLY A 42 -8.08 -12.55 -3.49
C GLY A 42 -7.12 -11.83 -4.42
N GLY A 43 -5.81 -11.85 -4.13
CA GLY A 43 -4.77 -11.22 -4.96
C GLY A 43 -4.45 -9.74 -4.64
N SER A 44 -5.38 -8.99 -4.05
CA SER A 44 -5.14 -7.58 -3.64
C SER A 44 -3.92 -7.46 -2.70
N GLY A 45 -3.78 -8.40 -1.77
CA GLY A 45 -2.63 -8.47 -0.88
C GLY A 45 -1.30 -8.75 -1.59
N ASP A 46 -1.32 -9.59 -2.62
CA ASP A 46 -0.13 -9.97 -3.39
C ASP A 46 0.31 -8.80 -4.29
N LEU A 47 -0.66 -8.06 -4.85
CA LEU A 47 -0.41 -6.83 -5.59
C LEU A 47 0.29 -5.78 -4.71
N LEU A 48 -0.20 -5.52 -3.50
CA LEU A 48 0.47 -4.60 -2.56
C LEU A 48 1.88 -5.06 -2.22
N ALA A 49 2.09 -6.36 -2.00
CA ALA A 49 3.41 -6.91 -1.70
C ALA A 49 4.40 -6.73 -2.87
N GLY A 50 3.96 -7.04 -4.09
CA GLY A 50 4.75 -6.82 -5.30
C GLY A 50 5.04 -5.34 -5.56
N TYR A 51 4.06 -4.46 -5.32
CA TYR A 51 4.22 -3.01 -5.45
C TYR A 51 5.26 -2.46 -4.47
N LEU A 52 5.19 -2.87 -3.20
CA LEU A 52 6.20 -2.55 -2.18
C LEU A 52 7.60 -3.03 -2.60
N ALA A 53 7.72 -4.27 -3.08
CA ALA A 53 9.00 -4.82 -3.52
C ALA A 53 9.58 -4.03 -4.71
N GLY A 54 8.75 -3.67 -5.70
CA GLY A 54 9.18 -2.87 -6.85
C GLY A 54 9.61 -1.45 -6.48
N LEU A 55 8.92 -0.80 -5.54
CA LEU A 55 9.34 0.51 -5.02
C LEU A 55 10.64 0.41 -4.24
N LEU A 56 10.78 -0.57 -3.34
CA LEU A 56 11.97 -0.74 -2.51
C LEU A 56 13.20 -1.26 -3.30
N ALA A 57 13.01 -1.84 -4.48
CA ALA A 57 14.12 -2.16 -5.38
C ALA A 57 14.84 -0.89 -5.87
N GLN A 58 14.14 0.25 -5.94
CA GLN A 58 14.67 1.52 -6.43
C GLN A 58 15.52 2.21 -5.34
N PRO A 59 16.81 2.51 -5.59
CA PRO A 59 17.70 3.09 -4.58
C PRO A 59 17.19 4.41 -3.97
N LEU A 60 16.67 5.32 -4.80
CA LEU A 60 16.18 6.63 -4.35
C LEU A 60 15.02 6.50 -3.34
N LEU A 61 14.16 5.50 -3.51
CA LEU A 61 13.04 5.27 -2.61
C LEU A 61 13.42 4.53 -1.32
N ARG A 62 14.65 4.02 -1.22
CA ARG A 62 15.17 3.40 0.01
C ARG A 62 15.74 4.39 1.01
N GLU A 63 15.95 5.65 0.62
CA GLU A 63 16.44 6.69 1.53
C GLU A 63 15.47 6.94 2.70
N ASP A 64 14.15 6.83 2.44
CA ASP A 64 13.10 6.88 3.46
C ASP A 64 12.12 5.70 3.27
N ILE A 65 12.53 4.53 3.75
CA ILE A 65 11.73 3.29 3.67
C ILE A 65 10.33 3.49 4.29
N GLY A 66 10.24 4.23 5.40
CA GLY A 66 8.97 4.47 6.09
C GLY A 66 7.99 5.22 5.20
N ARG A 67 8.45 6.29 4.53
CA ARG A 67 7.65 7.06 3.56
C ARG A 67 7.24 6.22 2.37
N THR A 68 8.16 5.43 1.82
CA THR A 68 7.87 4.55 0.67
C THR A 68 6.79 3.52 1.00
N ILE A 69 6.87 2.90 2.18
CA ILE A 69 5.86 1.92 2.61
C ILE A 69 4.49 2.60 2.82
N ARG A 70 4.46 3.77 3.46
CA ARG A 70 3.22 4.53 3.67
C ARG A 70 2.58 4.95 2.35
N TYR A 71 3.39 5.46 1.42
CA TYR A 71 2.93 5.83 0.09
C TYR A 71 2.33 4.63 -0.65
N ALA A 72 3.01 3.48 -0.63
CA ALA A 72 2.53 2.28 -1.31
C ALA A 72 1.16 1.81 -0.79
N ALA A 73 0.99 1.75 0.54
CA ALA A 73 -0.27 1.39 1.16
C ALA A 73 -1.38 2.40 0.86
N TRP A 74 -1.04 3.70 0.91
CA TRP A 74 -1.97 4.77 0.59
C TRP A 74 -2.43 4.73 -0.86
N GLN A 75 -1.50 4.63 -1.81
CA GLN A 75 -1.80 4.60 -3.25
C GLN A 75 -2.60 3.36 -3.62
N HIS A 76 -2.32 2.21 -3.00
CA HIS A 76 -3.09 0.99 -3.18
C HIS A 76 -4.55 1.16 -2.72
N GLY A 77 -4.76 1.76 -1.54
CA GLY A 77 -6.11 2.07 -1.06
C GLY A 77 -6.81 3.13 -1.91
N ALA A 78 -6.12 4.22 -2.27
CA ALA A 78 -6.67 5.31 -3.05
C ALA A 78 -7.11 4.84 -4.45
N ALA A 79 -6.29 4.02 -5.12
CA ALA A 79 -6.65 3.43 -6.40
C ALA A 79 -7.91 2.55 -6.31
N ALA A 80 -8.08 1.81 -5.21
CA ALA A 80 -9.29 1.03 -4.97
C ALA A 80 -10.51 1.92 -4.74
N ASP A 81 -10.37 3.03 -4.02
CA ASP A 81 -11.45 3.99 -3.78
C ASP A 81 -11.90 4.65 -5.08
N GLU A 82 -10.95 5.03 -5.93
CA GLU A 82 -11.23 5.57 -7.25
C GLU A 82 -11.95 4.58 -8.17
N LEU A 83 -11.57 3.30 -8.13
CA LEU A 83 -12.25 2.25 -8.89
C LEU A 83 -13.68 2.01 -8.39
N ALA A 84 -13.87 1.97 -7.07
CA ALA A 84 -15.18 1.79 -6.46
C ALA A 84 -16.16 2.93 -6.81
N ALA A 85 -15.65 4.15 -7.02
CA ALA A 85 -16.46 5.28 -7.48
C ALA A 85 -16.92 5.16 -8.94
N GLN A 86 -16.21 4.38 -9.77
CA GLN A 86 -16.49 4.24 -11.21
C GLN A 86 -17.32 3.00 -11.52
N ALA A 87 -17.03 1.87 -10.85
CA ALA A 87 -17.71 0.61 -11.08
C ALA A 87 -17.80 -0.22 -9.78
N PRO A 88 -18.94 -0.91 -9.55
CA PRO A 88 -19.12 -1.70 -8.33
C PRO A 88 -18.33 -3.03 -8.32
N ASN A 89 -17.89 -3.53 -9.47
CA ASN A 89 -17.35 -4.90 -9.62
C ASN A 89 -15.99 -4.93 -10.34
N TRP A 90 -15.02 -4.15 -9.86
CA TRP A 90 -13.66 -4.16 -10.39
C TRP A 90 -12.83 -5.32 -9.81
N VAL A 91 -11.83 -5.78 -10.57
CA VAL A 91 -10.94 -6.89 -10.19
C VAL A 91 -9.51 -6.42 -9.91
N VAL A 92 -8.68 -7.28 -9.31
CA VAL A 92 -7.29 -6.94 -8.96
C VAL A 92 -6.47 -6.47 -10.17
N GLU A 93 -6.75 -6.98 -11.37
CA GLU A 93 -6.10 -6.52 -12.60
C GLU A 93 -6.42 -5.06 -12.92
N ASP A 94 -7.63 -4.59 -12.62
CA ASP A 94 -7.99 -3.17 -12.77
C ASP A 94 -7.24 -2.31 -11.75
N LEU A 95 -7.11 -2.80 -10.52
CA LEU A 95 -6.31 -2.16 -9.48
C LEU A 95 -4.82 -2.06 -9.87
N ALA A 96 -4.27 -3.14 -10.43
CA ALA A 96 -2.89 -3.16 -10.91
C ALA A 96 -2.67 -2.14 -12.04
N LYS A 97 -3.59 -2.06 -13.00
CA LYS A 97 -3.55 -1.04 -14.06
C LYS A 97 -3.67 0.37 -13.51
N ARG A 98 -4.51 0.59 -12.49
CA ARG A 98 -4.69 1.91 -11.87
C ARG A 98 -3.45 2.36 -11.11
N ILE A 99 -2.80 1.48 -10.36
CA ILE A 99 -1.56 1.78 -9.62
C ILE A 99 -0.37 1.95 -10.57
N GLY A 100 -0.26 1.09 -11.58
CA GLY A 100 0.83 1.10 -12.57
C GLY A 100 0.64 2.12 -13.69
N GLY A 101 -0.55 2.71 -13.81
CA GLY A 101 -0.83 3.79 -14.73
C GLY A 101 0.03 4.98 -14.36
N VAL A 102 1.03 5.27 -15.20
CA VAL A 102 1.77 6.54 -15.12
C VAL A 102 0.71 7.63 -15.15
N LEU A 103 0.57 8.36 -14.06
CA LEU A 103 -0.11 9.65 -14.08
C LEU A 103 0.58 10.41 -15.20
N ALA A 104 -0.10 10.61 -16.33
CA ALA A 104 0.21 11.72 -17.18
C ALA A 104 0.12 12.91 -16.24
N VAL A 105 1.28 13.39 -15.79
CA VAL A 105 1.35 14.65 -15.06
C VAL A 105 0.81 15.65 -16.08
N SER A 106 -0.44 16.03 -15.91
CA SER A 106 -0.95 17.26 -16.50
C SER A 106 -0.06 18.34 -15.91
N SER A 107 0.92 18.75 -16.70
CA SER A 107 1.66 19.98 -16.52
C SER A 107 0.64 21.11 -16.61
N GLU A 108 0.14 21.56 -15.47
CA GLU A 108 -0.39 22.90 -15.26
C GLU A 108 0.63 23.73 -14.48
#